data_AF-A0A364NH10-F1
#
_entry.id   AF-A0A364NH10-F1
#
_cell.length_a   1.000
_cell.length_b   1.000
_cell.length_c   1.000
_cell.angle_alpha   90.00
_cell.angle_beta   90.00
_cell.angle_gamma   90.00
#
_symmetry.space_group_name_H-M   'P 1'
#
loop_
_entity.id
_entity.type
_entity.pdbx_description
1 polymer ?
#
loop_
_entity_poly.entity_id
_entity_poly.type
_entity_poly.pdbx_seq_one_letter_code
_entity_poly.pdbx_strand_id
1 'polypeptide(L)'
;MVASATDNNGNPITGTDNAELDAIAADITVETSVENETGLMDIEGTTIDVPENSTVEITITDSLGNTVTTQASVNEDGSYSVDNVDIRELVDGDLTIIAKAIDNNGQDVFGQTSDELLLVVELAIETSGSLEVFEKFLSNGSAANDGEPKDSGSIRITSSQGIQSVTIAGIVVTLEALEASNAAPFSITTPEGNVIEVVGFT
;
A
#
# COMPACT_ATOMS: atom_id res chain seq x y z
N MET A 1 -45.47 15.58 -20.04
CA MET A 1 -46.53 16.60 -20.18
C MET A 1 -47.90 15.92 -20.25
N VAL A 2 -48.90 16.47 -19.55
CA VAL A 2 -50.29 16.00 -19.67
C VAL A 2 -51.11 17.10 -20.34
N ALA A 3 -51.79 16.77 -21.43
CA ALA A 3 -52.76 17.64 -22.07
C ALA A 3 -54.17 17.14 -21.73
N SER A 4 -55.09 18.06 -21.44
CA SER A 4 -56.50 17.75 -21.24
C SER A 4 -57.37 18.61 -22.14
N ALA A 5 -58.48 18.02 -22.61
CA ALA A 5 -59.51 18.67 -23.39
C ALA A 5 -60.89 18.17 -22.94
N THR A 6 -61.94 18.87 -23.34
CA THR A 6 -63.32 18.43 -23.15
C THR A 6 -63.97 18.25 -24.51
N ASP A 7 -64.63 17.11 -24.74
CA ASP A 7 -65.36 16.90 -25.98
C ASP A 7 -66.64 17.75 -26.04
N ASN A 8 -67.32 17.73 -27.19
CA ASN A 8 -68.59 18.42 -27.40
C ASN A 8 -69.75 17.86 -26.57
N ASN A 9 -69.56 16.74 -25.87
CA ASN A 9 -70.52 16.13 -24.96
C ASN A 9 -70.21 16.43 -23.48
N GLY A 10 -69.14 17.17 -23.18
CA GLY A 10 -68.74 17.54 -21.82
C GLY A 10 -67.83 16.53 -21.12
N ASN A 11 -67.34 15.49 -21.82
CA ASN A 11 -66.46 14.49 -21.22
C ASN A 11 -64.98 14.95 -21.30
N PRO A 12 -64.20 14.79 -20.23
CA PRO A 12 -62.76 15.08 -20.27
C PRO A 12 -62.01 13.97 -21.03
N ILE A 13 -61.10 14.39 -21.90
CA ILE A 13 -60.12 13.54 -22.58
C ILE A 13 -58.74 14.01 -22.13
N THR A 14 -57.88 13.07 -21.75
CA THR A 14 -56.47 13.36 -21.42
C THR A 14 -55.55 12.62 -22.37
N GLY A 15 -54.44 13.28 -22.72
CA GLY A 15 -53.30 12.68 -23.41
C GLY A 15 -52.06 12.90 -22.57
N THR A 16 -51.24 11.87 -22.42
CA THR A 16 -49.96 11.96 -21.74
C THR A 16 -48.84 11.75 -22.74
N ASP A 17 -47.83 12.61 -22.66
CA ASP A 17 -46.57 12.47 -23.38
C ASP A 17 -45.42 12.54 -22.37
N ASN A 18 -44.44 11.65 -22.50
CA ASN A 18 -43.31 11.57 -21.60
C ASN A 18 -42.04 11.74 -22.44
N ALA A 19 -41.28 12.78 -22.14
CA ALA A 19 -39.93 12.99 -22.66
C ALA A 19 -38.99 13.07 -21.46
N GLU A 20 -37.85 12.40 -21.55
CA GLU A 20 -36.79 12.51 -20.55
C GLU A 20 -36.07 13.85 -20.73
N LEU A 21 -35.81 14.54 -19.62
CA LEU A 21 -35.02 15.76 -19.60
C LEU A 21 -33.60 15.37 -19.21
N ASP A 22 -32.70 15.36 -20.20
CA ASP A 22 -31.26 15.17 -20.02
C ASP A 22 -30.59 16.32 -20.77
N ALA A 23 -30.23 17.37 -20.03
CA ALA A 23 -29.68 18.60 -20.57
C ALA A 23 -28.27 18.90 -20.07
N ILE A 24 -27.79 18.16 -19.06
CA ILE A 24 -26.50 18.34 -18.43
C ILE A 24 -25.76 17.01 -18.59
N ALA A 25 -24.63 17.02 -19.28
CA ALA A 25 -23.81 15.82 -19.36
C ALA A 25 -23.22 15.52 -17.98
N ALA A 26 -23.37 14.27 -17.52
CA ALA A 26 -22.76 13.80 -16.28
C ALA A 26 -21.23 13.70 -16.40
N ASP A 27 -20.55 13.94 -15.28
CA ASP A 27 -19.10 13.77 -15.17
C ASP A 27 -18.71 13.40 -13.73
N ILE A 28 -17.58 12.74 -13.56
CA ILE A 28 -16.99 12.46 -12.25
C ILE A 28 -15.46 12.45 -12.34
N THR A 29 -14.82 13.19 -11.44
CA THR A 29 -13.37 13.27 -11.30
C THR A 29 -12.92 12.49 -10.08
N VAL A 30 -11.69 11.97 -10.10
CA VAL A 30 -11.08 11.30 -8.95
C VAL A 30 -9.61 11.66 -8.87
N GLU A 31 -9.17 12.07 -7.69
CA GLU A 31 -7.78 12.36 -7.32
C GLU A 31 -7.43 11.59 -6.05
N THR A 32 -6.16 11.21 -5.91
CA THR A 32 -5.68 10.41 -4.79
C THR A 32 -4.37 10.94 -4.23
N SER A 33 -4.11 10.61 -2.97
CA SER A 33 -2.82 10.79 -2.32
C SER A 33 -2.49 9.54 -1.52
N VAL A 34 -1.38 8.86 -1.84
CA VAL A 34 -0.90 7.68 -1.12
C VAL A 34 0.16 8.05 -0.08
N GLU A 35 -0.05 7.62 1.15
CA GLU A 35 0.94 7.64 2.22
C GLU A 35 1.69 6.30 2.27
N ASN A 36 2.84 6.24 1.61
CA ASN A 36 3.62 5.00 1.48
C ASN A 36 4.16 4.43 2.80
N GLU A 37 4.47 5.27 3.78
CA GLU A 37 4.96 4.85 5.09
C GLU A 37 3.86 4.19 5.92
N THR A 38 2.62 4.65 5.77
CA THR A 38 1.49 4.15 6.54
C THR A 38 0.69 3.11 5.75
N GLY A 39 0.71 3.11 4.42
CA GLY A 39 -0.17 2.29 3.58
C GLY A 39 -1.62 2.77 3.63
N LEU A 40 -1.82 4.07 3.83
CA LEU A 40 -3.12 4.73 3.79
C LEU A 40 -3.25 5.59 2.53
N MET A 41 -4.48 5.75 2.04
CA MET A 41 -4.79 6.57 0.88
C MET A 41 -5.96 7.51 1.17
N ASP A 42 -5.80 8.78 0.79
CA ASP A 42 -6.89 9.74 0.74
C ASP A 42 -7.40 9.87 -0.70
N ILE A 43 -8.72 10.00 -0.85
CA ILE A 43 -9.40 10.05 -2.14
C ILE A 43 -10.35 11.24 -2.15
N GLU A 44 -10.26 12.07 -3.18
CA GLU A 44 -11.11 13.24 -3.39
C GLU A 44 -11.65 13.26 -4.83
N GLY A 45 -12.75 13.99 -5.05
CA GLY A 45 -13.30 14.16 -6.38
C GLY A 45 -14.52 15.07 -6.42
N THR A 46 -15.03 15.28 -7.64
CA THR A 46 -16.23 16.06 -7.90
C THR A 46 -17.13 15.35 -8.90
N THR A 47 -18.42 15.67 -8.84
CA THR A 47 -19.44 15.16 -9.76
C THR A 47 -20.18 16.30 -10.46
N ILE A 48 -20.65 16.03 -11.68
CA ILE A 48 -21.60 16.86 -12.42
C ILE A 48 -22.81 15.98 -12.72
N ASP A 49 -24.00 16.53 -12.50
CA ASP A 49 -25.29 15.87 -12.72
C ASP A 49 -25.53 14.59 -11.89
N VAL A 50 -24.86 14.46 -10.75
CA VAL A 50 -25.10 13.40 -9.75
C VAL A 50 -25.84 14.03 -8.55
N PRO A 51 -26.93 13.42 -8.05
CA PRO A 51 -27.66 13.98 -6.91
C PRO A 51 -26.83 14.02 -5.62
N GLU A 52 -27.02 15.06 -4.81
CA GLU A 52 -26.51 15.10 -3.43
C GLU A 52 -26.95 13.86 -2.64
N ASN A 53 -26.09 13.38 -1.75
CA ASN A 53 -26.24 12.17 -0.94
C ASN A 53 -26.25 10.87 -1.75
N SER A 54 -26.00 10.92 -3.06
CA SER A 54 -25.72 9.72 -3.85
C SER A 54 -24.41 9.08 -3.41
N THR A 55 -24.33 7.77 -3.57
CA THR A 55 -23.14 6.99 -3.25
C THR A 55 -22.18 6.95 -4.44
N VAL A 56 -20.91 7.27 -4.20
CA VAL A 56 -19.80 6.99 -5.11
C VAL A 56 -19.15 5.69 -4.66
N GLU A 57 -19.18 4.66 -5.50
CA GLU A 57 -18.47 3.40 -5.30
C GLU A 57 -17.05 3.53 -5.84
N ILE A 58 -16.04 3.29 -5.00
CA ILE A 58 -14.64 3.44 -5.34
C ILE A 58 -13.96 2.08 -5.25
N THR A 59 -13.27 1.69 -6.32
CA THR A 59 -12.49 0.45 -6.40
C THR A 59 -11.04 0.76 -6.69
N ILE A 60 -10.14 0.32 -5.82
CA ILE A 60 -8.68 0.41 -5.98
C ILE A 60 -8.18 -0.97 -6.35
N THR A 61 -7.44 -1.10 -7.45
CA THR A 61 -6.94 -2.37 -7.99
C THR A 61 -5.43 -2.32 -8.16
N ASP A 62 -4.71 -3.33 -7.68
CA ASP A 62 -3.27 -3.46 -7.92
C ASP A 62 -2.93 -4.17 -9.24
N SER A 63 -1.65 -4.24 -9.54
CA SER A 63 -1.13 -4.89 -10.76
C SER A 63 -1.42 -6.41 -10.86
N LEU A 64 -1.76 -7.07 -9.76
CA LEU A 64 -2.12 -8.48 -9.70
C LEU A 64 -3.64 -8.71 -9.71
N GLY A 65 -4.43 -7.63 -9.69
CA GLY A 65 -5.89 -7.67 -9.68
C GLY A 65 -6.50 -7.84 -8.28
N ASN A 66 -5.73 -7.65 -7.21
CA ASN A 66 -6.31 -7.55 -5.87
C ASN A 66 -7.03 -6.21 -5.72
N THR A 67 -8.13 -6.19 -4.98
CA THR A 67 -9.00 -5.02 -4.91
C THR A 67 -9.33 -4.62 -3.47
N VAL A 68 -9.32 -3.31 -3.21
CA VAL A 68 -9.93 -2.68 -2.04
C VAL A 68 -11.09 -1.81 -2.52
N THR A 69 -12.23 -1.88 -1.83
CA THR A 69 -13.42 -1.08 -2.17
C THR A 69 -13.83 -0.18 -1.03
N THR A 70 -14.22 1.06 -1.33
CA THR A 70 -14.78 2.01 -0.37
C THR A 70 -15.92 2.82 -1.00
N GLN A 71 -16.59 3.66 -0.21
CA GLN A 71 -17.70 4.48 -0.66
C GLN A 71 -17.63 5.89 -0.07
N ALA A 72 -18.09 6.87 -0.85
CA ALA A 72 -18.28 8.25 -0.41
C ALA A 72 -19.72 8.72 -0.70
N SER A 73 -20.17 9.75 0.01
CA SER A 73 -21.41 10.45 -0.32
C SER A 73 -21.09 11.76 -1.07
N VAL A 74 -21.89 12.08 -2.08
CA VAL A 74 -21.80 13.35 -2.81
C VAL A 74 -22.37 14.48 -1.94
N ASN A 75 -21.59 15.54 -1.74
CA ASN A 75 -21.99 16.75 -1.01
C ASN A 75 -22.88 17.68 -1.86
N GLU A 76 -23.49 18.69 -1.23
CA GLU A 76 -24.37 19.66 -1.92
C GLU A 76 -23.67 20.41 -3.05
N ASP A 77 -22.35 20.60 -2.94
CA ASP A 77 -21.51 21.25 -3.97
C ASP A 77 -20.98 20.27 -5.04
N GLY A 78 -21.34 18.99 -4.97
CA GLY A 78 -20.90 17.94 -5.89
C GLY A 78 -19.57 17.28 -5.52
N SER A 79 -18.88 17.74 -4.48
CA SER A 79 -17.64 17.12 -3.99
C SER A 79 -17.90 15.80 -3.27
N TYR A 80 -16.88 14.94 -3.18
CA TYR A 80 -16.87 13.76 -2.32
C TYR A 80 -15.44 13.46 -1.85
N SER A 81 -15.30 12.81 -0.70
CA SER A 81 -13.99 12.36 -0.21
C SER A 81 -14.09 11.10 0.65
N VAL A 82 -12.96 10.38 0.74
CA VAL A 82 -12.73 9.29 1.69
C VAL A 82 -11.30 9.43 2.20
N ASP A 83 -11.16 9.56 3.52
CA ASP A 83 -9.85 9.66 4.15
C ASP A 83 -9.38 8.30 4.67
N ASN A 84 -8.08 8.07 4.67
CA ASN A 84 -7.40 6.94 5.31
C ASN A 84 -7.90 5.54 4.88
N VAL A 85 -8.09 5.33 3.58
CA VAL A 85 -8.39 4.01 3.02
C VAL A 85 -7.18 3.09 3.24
N ASP A 86 -7.38 1.94 3.88
CA ASP A 86 -6.32 0.96 4.11
C ASP A 86 -6.06 0.15 2.84
N ILE A 87 -4.85 0.30 2.30
CA ILE A 87 -4.40 -0.37 1.07
C ILE A 87 -3.22 -1.31 1.32
N ARG A 88 -2.91 -1.65 2.58
CA ARG A 88 -1.79 -2.53 2.94
C ARG A 88 -1.93 -3.98 2.46
N GLU A 89 -3.15 -4.38 2.10
CA GLU A 89 -3.42 -5.70 1.52
C GLU A 89 -3.12 -5.77 0.02
N LEU A 90 -2.89 -4.61 -0.62
CA LEU A 90 -2.48 -4.52 -2.01
C LEU A 90 -0.97 -4.70 -2.16
N VAL A 91 -0.55 -5.12 -3.35
CA VAL A 91 0.86 -5.28 -3.68
C VAL A 91 1.45 -3.96 -4.17
N ASP A 92 2.69 -3.68 -3.78
CA ASP A 92 3.49 -2.56 -4.27
C ASP A 92 3.50 -2.47 -5.82
N GLY A 93 3.49 -1.25 -6.32
CA GLY A 93 3.50 -0.88 -7.72
C GLY A 93 2.27 -0.08 -8.12
N ASP A 94 1.94 -0.15 -9.41
CA ASP A 94 0.85 0.62 -10.02
C ASP A 94 -0.51 0.24 -9.41
N LEU A 95 -1.28 1.27 -9.06
CA LEU A 95 -2.68 1.20 -8.66
C LEU A 95 -3.57 1.83 -9.73
N THR A 96 -4.75 1.23 -9.93
CA THR A 96 -5.85 1.80 -10.72
C THR A 96 -7.03 2.06 -9.81
N ILE A 97 -7.51 3.30 -9.80
CA ILE A 97 -8.63 3.73 -8.96
C ILE A 97 -9.78 4.11 -9.88
N ILE A 98 -10.93 3.48 -9.67
CA ILE A 98 -12.16 3.75 -10.43
C ILE A 98 -13.22 4.24 -9.44
N ALA A 99 -13.79 5.41 -9.72
CA ALA A 99 -14.95 5.95 -9.05
C ALA A 99 -16.18 5.77 -9.96
N LYS A 100 -17.29 5.31 -9.37
CA LYS A 100 -18.55 5.08 -10.07
C LYS A 100 -19.69 5.75 -9.30
N ALA A 101 -20.56 6.47 -9.99
CA ALA A 101 -21.81 7.00 -9.46
C ALA A 101 -22.97 6.80 -10.45
N ILE A 102 -24.18 7.17 -10.03
CA ILE A 102 -25.38 7.18 -10.88
C ILE A 102 -25.84 8.64 -11.02
N ASP A 103 -26.01 9.11 -12.25
CA ASP A 103 -26.48 10.47 -12.54
C ASP A 103 -28.00 10.67 -12.28
N ASN A 104 -28.49 11.90 -12.46
CA ASN A 104 -29.90 12.26 -12.31
C ASN A 104 -30.83 11.53 -13.31
N ASN A 105 -30.27 10.96 -14.37
CA ASN A 105 -30.96 10.21 -15.41
C ASN A 105 -30.90 8.69 -15.19
N GLY A 106 -30.23 8.23 -14.12
CA GLY A 106 -30.10 6.82 -13.77
C GLY A 106 -29.01 6.09 -14.55
N GLN A 107 -28.08 6.79 -15.20
CA GLN A 107 -26.96 6.22 -15.93
C GLN A 107 -25.71 6.16 -15.05
N ASP A 108 -24.88 5.14 -15.29
CA ASP A 108 -23.59 5.01 -14.63
C ASP A 108 -22.60 6.05 -15.20
N VAL A 109 -21.94 6.80 -14.31
CA VAL A 109 -20.83 7.70 -14.64
C VAL A 109 -19.55 7.20 -13.97
N PHE A 110 -18.43 7.27 -14.68
CA PHE A 110 -17.15 6.71 -14.26
C PHE A 110 -16.01 7.71 -14.35
N GLY A 111 -15.17 7.70 -13.33
CA GLY A 111 -13.93 8.47 -13.25
C GLY A 111 -12.79 7.50 -12.94
N GLN A 112 -11.61 7.78 -13.46
CA GLN A 112 -10.46 6.93 -13.24
C GLN A 112 -9.19 7.76 -13.04
N THR A 113 -8.35 7.32 -12.11
CA THR A 113 -6.98 7.78 -11.95
C THR A 113 -6.04 6.60 -11.63
N SER A 114 -4.75 6.88 -11.59
CA SER A 114 -3.71 5.92 -11.23
C SER A 114 -2.75 6.56 -10.24
N ASP A 115 -2.17 5.72 -9.39
CA ASP A 115 -1.16 6.10 -8.39
C ASP A 115 -0.19 4.94 -8.20
N GLU A 116 0.81 5.08 -7.33
CA GLU A 116 1.76 4.02 -7.00
C GLU A 116 1.80 3.76 -5.50
N LEU A 117 1.75 2.49 -5.10
CA LEU A 117 2.04 2.06 -3.74
C LEU A 117 3.48 1.56 -3.65
N LEU A 118 4.24 2.07 -2.71
CA LEU A 118 5.59 1.61 -2.41
C LEU A 118 5.75 1.52 -0.90
N LEU A 119 5.28 0.43 -0.31
CA LEU A 119 5.34 0.26 1.13
C LEU A 119 6.79 0.06 1.56
N VAL A 120 7.36 1.06 2.23
CA VAL A 120 8.71 0.92 2.80
C VAL A 120 8.60 0.08 4.07
N VAL A 121 8.78 -1.23 3.94
CA VAL A 121 9.04 -2.08 5.12
C VAL A 121 10.43 -1.71 5.60
N GLU A 122 10.51 -0.85 6.62
CA GLU A 122 11.77 -0.50 7.26
C GLU A 122 12.36 -1.79 7.87
N LEU A 123 13.31 -2.41 7.16
CA LEU A 123 14.20 -3.39 7.77
C LEU A 123 15.10 -2.61 8.72
N ALA A 124 14.66 -2.43 9.95
CA ALA A 124 15.47 -1.88 11.02
C ALA A 124 16.64 -2.84 11.30
N ILE A 125 17.74 -2.68 10.56
CA ILE A 125 19.04 -3.23 10.96
C ILE A 125 19.56 -2.28 12.03
N GLU A 126 19.18 -2.50 13.29
CA GLU A 126 19.87 -1.89 14.41
C GLU A 126 21.27 -2.51 14.50
N THR A 127 22.25 -1.95 13.79
CA THR A 127 23.65 -2.19 14.12
C THR A 127 23.95 -1.43 15.41
N SER A 128 23.65 -2.01 16.57
CA SER A 128 24.16 -1.50 17.84
C SER A 128 25.64 -1.90 17.98
N GLY A 129 26.52 -1.26 17.21
CA GLY A 129 27.95 -1.51 17.25
C GLY A 129 28.72 -0.65 16.27
N SER A 130 29.66 0.15 16.78
CA SER A 130 30.78 0.63 15.97
C SER A 130 31.65 -0.58 15.64
N LEU A 131 31.88 -0.88 14.35
CA LEU A 131 32.93 -1.80 13.96
C LEU A 131 34.27 -1.07 14.13
N GLU A 132 34.85 -1.10 15.34
CA GLU A 132 36.22 -0.66 15.55
C GLU A 132 37.18 -1.68 14.91
N VAL A 133 37.56 -1.44 13.66
CA VAL A 133 38.66 -2.17 13.02
C VAL A 133 39.97 -1.60 13.53
N PHE A 134 40.62 -2.29 14.46
CA PHE A 134 41.99 -1.94 14.81
C PHE A 134 42.95 -2.44 13.73
N GLU A 135 43.55 -1.52 12.99
CA GLU A 135 44.61 -1.80 11.99
C GLU A 135 45.84 -2.53 12.57
N LYS A 136 45.93 -2.67 13.91
CA LYS A 136 46.98 -3.42 14.61
C LYS A 136 47.11 -4.90 14.20
N PHE A 137 46.10 -5.47 13.52
CA PHE A 137 46.09 -6.85 13.01
C PHE A 137 46.07 -6.95 11.47
N LEU A 138 46.18 -5.81 10.77
CA LEU A 138 46.41 -5.79 9.32
C LEU A 138 47.92 -5.82 9.07
N SER A 139 48.38 -6.61 8.09
CA SER A 139 49.82 -6.75 7.79
C SER A 139 50.52 -5.44 7.40
N ASN A 140 49.76 -4.38 7.12
CA ASN A 140 50.23 -3.02 6.78
C ASN A 140 49.68 -1.92 7.74
N GLY A 141 49.22 -2.26 8.94
CA GLY A 141 48.66 -1.28 9.90
C GLY A 141 49.71 -0.34 10.52
N SER A 142 49.29 0.88 10.87
CA SER A 142 50.20 1.98 11.24
C SER A 142 50.58 2.08 12.72
N ALA A 143 50.01 1.26 13.62
CA ALA A 143 50.27 1.32 15.07
C ALA A 143 50.55 -0.06 15.69
N ALA A 144 51.75 -0.24 16.25
CA ALA A 144 52.13 -1.42 17.03
C ALA A 144 52.02 -1.13 18.54
N ASN A 145 51.24 -1.93 19.29
CA ASN A 145 51.50 -2.18 20.71
C ASN A 145 50.70 -3.35 21.30
N ASP A 146 51.42 -4.18 22.05
CA ASP A 146 51.07 -5.46 22.67
C ASP A 146 49.77 -5.47 23.49
N GLY A 147 48.84 -6.33 23.10
CA GLY A 147 47.65 -6.71 23.88
C GLY A 147 46.85 -7.81 23.17
N GLU A 148 46.31 -8.76 23.94
CA GLU A 148 45.56 -9.92 23.45
C GLU A 148 44.33 -9.51 22.61
N PRO A 149 44.00 -10.22 21.50
CA PRO A 149 42.88 -9.87 20.62
C PRO A 149 41.56 -9.77 21.38
N LYS A 150 40.72 -8.79 21.04
CA LYS A 150 39.32 -8.74 21.47
C LYS A 150 38.44 -8.75 20.22
N ASP A 151 38.23 -9.96 19.69
CA ASP A 151 37.61 -10.22 18.39
C ASP A 151 36.12 -10.57 18.49
N SER A 152 35.36 -9.92 19.39
CA SER A 152 33.93 -10.24 19.56
C SER A 152 33.02 -9.00 19.55
N GLY A 153 31.90 -9.15 18.85
CA GLY A 153 30.79 -8.22 18.79
C GLY A 153 29.49 -9.00 18.55
N SER A 154 28.34 -8.40 18.82
CA SER A 154 27.03 -9.03 18.59
C SER A 154 26.25 -8.30 17.51
N ILE A 155 25.54 -9.06 16.69
CA ILE A 155 24.55 -8.56 15.73
C ILE A 155 23.21 -9.15 16.17
N ARG A 156 22.17 -8.31 16.30
CA ARG A 156 20.81 -8.74 16.61
C ARG A 156 19.93 -8.44 15.40
N ILE A 157 19.20 -9.45 14.92
CA ILE A 157 18.27 -9.36 13.79
C ILE A 157 16.89 -9.79 14.29
N THR A 158 15.86 -8.98 14.04
CA THR A 158 14.47 -9.28 14.44
C THR A 158 13.53 -9.07 13.26
N SER A 159 12.53 -9.94 13.12
CA SER A 159 11.48 -9.85 12.08
C SER A 159 10.13 -10.26 12.67
N SER A 160 9.07 -9.51 12.38
CA SER A 160 7.69 -9.85 12.79
C SER A 160 7.10 -11.02 12.01
N GLN A 161 7.64 -11.30 10.81
CA GLN A 161 7.22 -12.38 9.93
C GLN A 161 8.14 -13.63 10.01
N GLY A 162 9.12 -13.60 10.92
CA GLY A 162 10.15 -14.64 11.04
C GLY A 162 11.35 -14.41 10.10
N ILE A 163 12.43 -15.16 10.35
CA ILE A 163 13.68 -15.13 9.56
C ILE A 163 13.86 -16.51 8.94
N GLN A 164 13.85 -16.60 7.60
CA GLN A 164 14.04 -17.87 6.90
C GLN A 164 15.52 -18.26 6.76
N SER A 165 16.37 -17.28 6.46
CA SER A 165 17.83 -17.48 6.36
C SER A 165 18.60 -16.17 6.60
N VAL A 166 19.86 -16.28 6.99
CA VAL A 166 20.82 -15.18 7.08
C VAL A 166 22.04 -15.54 6.25
N THR A 167 22.49 -14.66 5.35
CA THR A 167 23.72 -14.90 4.58
C THR A 167 24.87 -14.10 5.17
N ILE A 168 25.96 -14.78 5.54
CA ILE A 168 27.15 -14.18 6.14
C ILE A 168 28.36 -14.63 5.35
N ALA A 169 29.15 -13.69 4.81
CA ALA A 169 30.32 -13.99 3.98
C ALA A 169 30.05 -14.99 2.83
N GLY A 170 28.84 -14.94 2.26
CA GLY A 170 28.40 -15.85 1.19
C GLY A 170 27.92 -17.24 1.66
N ILE A 171 27.93 -17.51 2.97
CA ILE A 171 27.39 -18.73 3.56
C ILE A 171 25.97 -18.46 4.04
N VAL A 172 25.01 -19.24 3.53
CA VAL A 172 23.61 -19.19 3.95
C VAL A 172 23.44 -20.01 5.23
N VAL A 173 22.98 -19.35 6.29
CA VAL A 173 22.57 -19.93 7.56
C VAL A 173 21.06 -20.06 7.55
N THR A 174 20.54 -21.29 7.50
CA THR A 174 19.09 -21.55 7.59
C THR A 174 18.67 -21.77 9.04
N LEU A 175 17.38 -21.60 9.32
CA LEU A 175 16.81 -21.93 10.63
C LEU A 175 17.07 -23.39 11.01
N GLU A 176 16.88 -24.31 10.05
CA GLU A 176 17.17 -25.74 10.24
C GLU A 176 18.62 -26.00 10.67
N ALA A 177 19.60 -25.29 10.09
CA ALA A 177 21.00 -25.44 10.45
C ALA A 177 21.32 -24.94 11.86
N LEU A 178 20.62 -23.90 12.32
CA LEU A 178 20.73 -23.38 13.68
C LEU A 178 20.04 -24.29 14.70
N GLU A 179 18.86 -24.82 14.40
CA GLU A 179 18.17 -25.80 15.26
C GLU A 179 18.97 -27.09 15.40
N ALA A 180 19.59 -27.55 14.30
CA ALA A 180 20.47 -28.71 14.31
C ALA A 180 21.75 -28.52 15.15
N SER A 181 22.16 -27.27 15.43
CA SER A 181 23.35 -26.99 16.25
C SER A 181 23.12 -27.30 17.74
N ASN A 182 21.87 -27.51 18.17
CA ASN A 182 21.51 -27.89 19.54
C ASN A 182 22.20 -27.02 20.62
N ALA A 183 22.13 -25.70 20.44
CA ALA A 183 22.74 -24.67 21.30
C ALA A 183 24.28 -24.60 21.29
N ALA A 184 24.96 -25.35 20.41
CA ALA A 184 26.36 -25.09 20.08
C ALA A 184 26.46 -23.85 19.16
N PRO A 185 27.51 -23.03 19.29
CA PRO A 185 27.75 -21.94 18.36
C PRO A 185 27.87 -22.46 16.93
N PHE A 186 27.15 -21.84 16.00
CA PHE A 186 27.34 -22.14 14.57
C PHE A 186 28.50 -21.29 14.05
N SER A 187 29.62 -21.93 13.72
CA SER A 187 30.83 -21.25 13.27
C SER A 187 30.90 -21.15 11.75
N ILE A 188 31.23 -19.97 11.25
CA ILE A 188 31.42 -19.66 9.84
C ILE A 188 32.83 -19.13 9.68
N THR A 189 33.62 -19.70 8.77
CA THR A 189 34.96 -19.19 8.44
C THR A 189 34.91 -18.45 7.11
N THR A 190 35.28 -17.16 7.10
CA THR A 190 35.37 -16.38 5.85
C THR A 190 36.55 -16.85 5.00
N PRO A 191 36.60 -16.53 3.69
CA PRO A 191 37.74 -16.86 2.83
C PRO A 191 39.09 -16.33 3.35
N GLU A 192 39.06 -15.23 4.09
CA GLU A 192 40.21 -14.57 4.73
C GLU A 192 40.60 -15.21 6.08
N GLY A 193 39.87 -16.24 6.54
CA GLY A 193 40.16 -16.99 7.76
C GLY A 193 39.50 -16.45 9.03
N ASN A 194 38.64 -15.44 8.95
CA ASN A 194 37.92 -14.92 10.12
C ASN A 194 36.82 -15.90 10.54
N VAL A 195 36.64 -16.11 11.85
CA VAL A 195 35.58 -16.97 12.38
C VAL A 195 34.44 -16.12 12.93
N ILE A 196 33.22 -16.37 12.47
CA ILE A 196 31.98 -15.76 12.98
C ILE A 196 31.22 -16.86 13.71
N GLU A 197 30.89 -16.64 14.98
CA GLU A 197 30.13 -17.58 15.80
C GLU A 197 28.71 -17.06 16.05
N VAL A 198 27.70 -17.84 15.64
CA VAL A 198 26.31 -17.57 16.00
C VAL A 198 25.99 -18.30 17.29
N VAL A 199 25.97 -17.57 18.40
CA VAL A 199 25.84 -18.10 19.77
C VAL A 199 24.40 -18.24 20.27
N GLY A 200 23.40 -17.81 19.48
CA GLY A 200 21.99 -17.96 19.82
C GLY A 200 21.04 -17.34 18.79
N PHE A 201 19.82 -17.86 18.75
CA PHE A 201 18.67 -17.34 18.02
C PHE A 201 17.45 -17.45 18.94
N THR A 202 16.50 -16.52 18.82
CA THR A 202 15.26 -16.48 19.61
C THR A 202 14.10 -16.11 18.72
#